data_AF-A0A941XKD6-F1
#
_entry.id   AF-A0A941XKD6-F1
#
_cell.length_a   1.000
_cell.length_b   1.000
_cell.length_c   1.000
_cell.angle_alpha   90.00
_cell.angle_beta   90.00
_cell.angle_gamma   90.00
#
_symmetry.space_group_name_H-M   'P 1'
#
loop_
_entity.id
_entity.type
_entity.pdbx_description
1 polymer ?
#
loop_
_entity_poly.entity_id
_entity_poly.type
_entity_poly.pdbx_seq_one_letter_code
_entity_poly.pdbx_strand_id
1 'polypeptide(L)'
;IKKYRERQEICLQHFLEANDFVGMVVELNANCAAPKLFLKRFFDKFNAFRVLKYLNYVHPFYFQKQAVEIAAGGLLEKMTDEPISRDLPDLLTAYRKRDI
;
A
#
# COMPACT_ATOMS: atom_id res chain seq x y z
N ILE A 1 -3.56 -18.65 6.43
CA ILE A 1 -3.50 -17.68 5.31
C ILE A 1 -4.85 -17.04 5.04
N LYS A 2 -5.95 -17.80 4.82
CA LYS A 2 -7.31 -17.25 4.64
C LYS A 2 -7.72 -16.23 5.72
N LYS A 3 -7.57 -16.60 7.00
CA LYS A 3 -7.81 -15.70 8.15
C LYS A 3 -7.00 -14.38 8.12
N TYR A 4 -5.79 -14.37 7.54
CA TYR A 4 -4.98 -13.15 7.46
C TYR A 4 -5.42 -12.24 6.31
N ARG A 5 -5.95 -12.82 5.23
CA ARG A 5 -6.57 -12.09 4.12
C ARG A 5 -7.84 -11.37 4.59
N GLU A 6 -8.71 -12.10 5.29
CA GLU A 6 -10.02 -11.58 5.75
C GLU A 6 -9.92 -10.40 6.73
N ARG A 7 -8.76 -10.20 7.36
CA ARG A 7 -8.49 -9.06 8.26
C ARG A 7 -7.99 -7.80 7.54
N GLN A 8 -7.71 -7.87 6.24
CA GLN A 8 -7.22 -6.71 5.48
C GLN A 8 -8.36 -5.80 5.03
N GLU A 9 -8.03 -4.57 4.65
CA GLU A 9 -8.96 -3.69 3.95
C GLU A 9 -9.55 -4.35 2.70
N ILE A 10 -10.84 -4.10 2.43
CA ILE A 10 -11.60 -4.77 1.35
C ILE A 10 -10.92 -4.64 -0.02
N CYS A 11 -10.32 -3.49 -0.30
CA CYS A 11 -9.59 -3.23 -1.53
C CYS A 11 -8.35 -4.13 -1.68
N LEU A 12 -7.64 -4.38 -0.58
CA LEU A 12 -6.52 -5.31 -0.55
C LEU A 12 -7.01 -6.75 -0.68
N GLN A 13 -8.12 -7.12 -0.04
CA GLN A 13 -8.70 -8.46 -0.18
C GLN A 13 -9.01 -8.80 -1.65
N HIS A 14 -9.67 -7.89 -2.37
CA HIS A 14 -10.00 -8.06 -3.79
C HIS A 14 -8.74 -8.17 -4.65
N PHE A 15 -7.75 -7.30 -4.43
CA PHE A 15 -6.48 -7.38 -5.16
C PHE A 15 -5.76 -8.72 -4.94
N LEU A 16 -5.70 -9.20 -3.70
CA LEU A 16 -5.01 -10.45 -3.37
C LEU A 16 -5.69 -11.67 -4.00
N GLU A 17 -7.02 -11.66 -4.12
CA GLU A 17 -7.78 -12.72 -4.79
C GLU A 17 -7.60 -12.68 -6.31
N ALA A 18 -7.73 -11.50 -6.93
CA ALA A 18 -7.52 -11.32 -8.36
C ALA A 18 -6.10 -11.71 -8.83
N ASN A 19 -5.15 -11.85 -7.91
CA ASN A 19 -3.74 -12.15 -8.19
C ASN A 19 -3.26 -13.49 -7.62
N ASP A 20 -4.18 -14.37 -7.22
CA ASP A 20 -3.90 -15.69 -6.63
C ASP A 20 -2.81 -15.66 -5.55
N PHE A 21 -2.93 -14.71 -4.62
CA PHE A 21 -1.96 -14.56 -3.54
C PHE A 21 -1.91 -15.82 -2.65
N VAL A 22 -3.05 -16.46 -2.42
CA VAL A 22 -3.10 -17.68 -1.59
C VAL A 22 -2.34 -18.82 -2.26
N GLY A 23 -2.53 -19.05 -3.57
CA GLY A 23 -1.78 -20.04 -4.33
C GLY A 23 -0.27 -19.77 -4.28
N MET A 24 0.12 -18.51 -4.49
CA MET A 24 1.52 -18.08 -4.39
C MET A 24 2.14 -18.39 -3.02
N VAL A 25 1.44 -18.09 -1.92
CA VAL A 25 1.97 -18.37 -0.57
C VAL A 25 2.05 -19.87 -0.29
N VAL A 26 1.07 -20.67 -0.76
CA VAL A 26 1.09 -22.13 -0.63
C VAL A 26 2.29 -22.73 -1.37
N GLU A 27 2.53 -22.28 -2.61
CA GLU A 27 3.68 -22.70 -3.42
C GLU A 27 5.00 -22.37 -2.72
N LEU A 28 5.16 -21.13 -2.23
CA LEU A 28 6.35 -20.73 -1.49
C LEU A 28 6.55 -21.58 -0.23
N ASN A 29 5.48 -21.85 0.52
CA ASN A 29 5.57 -22.64 1.76
C ASN A 29 5.94 -24.10 1.47
N ALA A 30 5.48 -24.68 0.35
CA ALA A 30 5.85 -26.03 -0.07
C ALA A 30 7.32 -26.12 -0.51
N ASN A 31 7.87 -25.06 -1.11
CA ASN A 31 9.20 -25.05 -1.71
C ASN A 31 10.29 -24.39 -0.83
N CYS A 32 9.99 -24.00 0.40
CA CYS A 32 10.95 -23.37 1.31
C CYS A 32 11.15 -24.18 2.59
N ALA A 33 12.34 -24.76 2.75
CA ALA A 33 12.71 -25.52 3.95
C ALA A 33 13.04 -24.65 5.18
N ALA A 34 13.20 -23.33 4.99
CA ALA A 34 13.59 -22.42 6.06
C ALA A 34 12.83 -21.07 5.99
N PRO A 35 12.44 -20.48 7.14
CA PRO A 35 11.73 -19.20 7.19
C PRO A 35 12.47 -18.05 6.51
N LYS A 36 13.80 -18.01 6.60
CA LYS A 36 14.63 -16.97 5.94
C LYS A 36 14.51 -17.03 4.41
N LEU A 37 14.50 -18.24 3.84
CA LEU A 37 14.35 -18.44 2.39
C LEU A 37 12.93 -18.10 1.94
N PHE A 38 11.93 -18.47 2.74
CA PHE A 38 10.54 -18.08 2.51
C PHE A 38 10.40 -16.55 2.44
N LEU A 39 10.91 -15.81 3.43
CA LEU A 39 10.82 -14.35 3.46
C LEU A 39 11.48 -13.72 2.23
N LYS A 40 12.67 -14.17 1.85
CA LYS A 40 13.35 -13.68 0.65
C LYS A 40 12.49 -13.88 -0.59
N ARG A 41 12.03 -15.11 -0.85
CA ARG A 41 11.20 -15.43 -2.02
C ARG A 41 9.84 -14.74 -1.99
N PHE A 42 9.28 -14.54 -0.80
CA PHE A 42 8.05 -13.78 -0.61
C PHE A 42 8.25 -12.34 -1.09
N PHE A 43 9.30 -11.65 -0.66
CA PHE A 43 9.56 -10.27 -1.08
C PHE A 43 10.02 -10.17 -2.55
N ASP A 44 10.65 -11.20 -3.10
CA ASP A 44 10.91 -11.27 -4.54
C ASP A 44 9.58 -11.27 -5.35
N LYS A 45 8.55 -11.95 -4.83
CA LYS A 45 7.20 -11.99 -5.43
C LYS A 45 6.35 -10.77 -5.05
N PHE A 46 6.52 -10.23 -3.84
CA PHE A 46 5.82 -9.09 -3.26
C PHE A 46 6.75 -7.87 -3.18
N ASN A 47 7.12 -7.37 -4.35
CA ASN A 47 8.09 -6.30 -4.54
C ASN A 47 7.41 -4.95 -4.88
N ALA A 48 8.21 -3.92 -5.15
CA ALA A 48 7.72 -2.61 -5.55
C ALA A 48 6.79 -2.63 -6.79
N PHE A 49 7.02 -3.55 -7.74
CA PHE A 49 6.10 -3.71 -8.89
C PHE A 49 4.74 -4.25 -8.47
N ARG A 50 4.66 -5.12 -7.45
CA ARG A 50 3.38 -5.54 -6.87
C ARG A 50 2.64 -4.38 -6.22
N VAL A 51 3.36 -3.51 -5.51
CA VAL A 51 2.77 -2.28 -4.93
C VAL A 51 2.20 -1.39 -6.06
N LEU A 52 2.96 -1.19 -7.14
CA LEU A 52 2.45 -0.42 -8.29
C LEU A 52 1.22 -1.07 -8.94
N LYS A 53 1.22 -2.40 -9.11
CA LYS A 53 0.05 -3.14 -9.61
C LYS A 53 -1.16 -2.98 -8.69
N TYR A 54 -0.95 -3.02 -7.38
CA TYR A 54 -2.00 -2.78 -6.40
C TYR A 54 -2.60 -1.39 -6.58
N LEU A 55 -1.78 -0.33 -6.62
CA LEU A 55 -2.23 1.05 -6.83
C LEU A 55 -3.03 1.17 -8.14
N ASN A 56 -2.54 0.57 -9.21
CA ASN A 56 -3.26 0.54 -10.49
C ASN A 56 -4.59 -0.22 -10.42
N TYR A 57 -4.68 -1.27 -9.61
CA TYR A 57 -5.91 -2.03 -9.44
C TYR A 57 -6.96 -1.28 -8.63
N VAL A 58 -6.56 -0.62 -7.54
CA VAL A 58 -7.52 0.01 -6.61
C VAL A 58 -7.96 1.40 -7.00
N HIS A 59 -7.18 2.12 -7.83
CA HIS A 59 -7.49 3.51 -8.15
C HIS A 59 -8.86 3.77 -8.80
N PRO A 60 -9.44 2.87 -9.62
CA PRO A 60 -10.73 3.14 -10.25
C PRO A 60 -11.91 3.07 -9.26
N PHE A 61 -11.76 2.31 -8.17
CA PHE A 61 -12.86 1.95 -7.29
C PHE A 61 -12.72 2.45 -5.85
N TYR A 62 -11.49 2.62 -5.36
CA TYR A 62 -11.21 2.92 -3.95
C TYR A 62 -10.43 4.21 -3.74
N PHE A 63 -9.44 4.48 -4.58
CA PHE A 63 -8.53 5.61 -4.41
C PHE A 63 -8.37 6.36 -5.73
N GLN A 64 -9.36 7.20 -6.05
CA GLN A 64 -9.32 7.99 -7.28
C GLN A 64 -8.03 8.82 -7.35
N LYS A 65 -7.46 8.88 -8.55
CA LYS A 65 -6.27 9.69 -8.80
C LYS A 65 -6.64 11.16 -8.57
N GLN A 66 -5.80 11.84 -7.81
CA GLN A 66 -5.93 13.26 -7.53
C GLN A 66 -4.54 13.90 -7.54
N ALA A 67 -4.50 15.22 -7.66
CA ALA A 67 -3.26 15.96 -7.64
C ALA A 67 -2.57 15.83 -6.27
N VAL A 68 -1.25 15.81 -6.26
CA VAL A 68 -0.46 15.49 -5.06
C VAL A 68 -0.67 16.53 -3.97
N GLU A 69 -0.81 17.80 -4.33
CA GLU A 69 -1.14 18.92 -3.45
C GLU A 69 -2.48 18.75 -2.75
N ILE A 70 -3.48 18.18 -3.43
CA ILE A 70 -4.80 17.90 -2.84
C ILE A 70 -4.71 16.74 -1.86
N ALA A 71 -4.08 15.64 -2.26
CA ALA A 71 -3.88 14.49 -1.39
C ALA A 71 -3.04 14.84 -0.14
N ALA A 72 -1.93 15.54 -0.35
CA ALA A 72 -1.00 15.94 0.70
C ALA A 72 -1.62 16.98 1.64
N GLY A 73 -2.38 17.95 1.11
CA GLY A 73 -3.13 18.90 1.93
C GLY A 73 -4.18 18.20 2.80
N GLY A 74 -4.98 17.30 2.22
CA GLY A 74 -6.00 16.56 2.97
C GLY A 74 -5.42 15.59 4.00
N LEU A 75 -4.23 15.01 3.76
CA LEU A 75 -3.53 14.20 4.76
C LEU A 75 -3.03 15.09 5.91
N LEU A 76 -2.45 16.26 5.61
CA LEU A 76 -1.96 17.18 6.64
C LEU A 76 -3.10 17.68 7.54
N GLU A 77 -4.23 18.06 6.94
CA GLU A 77 -5.45 18.46 7.67
C GLU A 77 -5.89 17.40 8.67
N LYS A 78 -5.96 16.13 8.24
CA LYS A 78 -6.31 15.00 9.12
C LYS A 78 -5.29 14.73 10.23
N MET A 79 -4.04 15.15 10.04
CA MET A 79 -2.97 14.94 11.00
C MET A 79 -2.86 16.07 12.02
N THR A 80 -3.29 17.30 11.69
CA THR A 80 -2.96 18.50 12.48
C THR A 80 -4.15 19.37 12.85
N ASP A 81 -5.35 19.14 12.28
CA ASP A 81 -6.52 20.01 12.45
C ASP A 81 -6.24 21.51 12.11
N GLU A 82 -5.18 21.79 11.35
CA GLU A 82 -4.75 23.15 10.95
C GLU A 82 -5.21 23.50 9.53
N PRO A 83 -5.50 24.78 9.24
CA PRO A 83 -5.94 25.21 7.91
C PRO A 83 -4.85 25.03 6.84
N ILE A 84 -5.32 24.64 5.65
CA ILE A 84 -4.54 24.15 4.52
C ILE A 84 -3.87 25.30 3.75
N SER A 85 -2.56 25.25 3.54
CA SER A 85 -1.97 25.87 2.35
C SER A 85 -2.05 24.89 1.19
N ARG A 86 -2.57 25.32 0.04
CA ARG A 86 -2.63 24.51 -1.20
C ARG A 86 -1.35 24.65 -2.04
N ASP A 87 -0.37 25.41 -1.55
CA ASP A 87 0.90 25.60 -2.23
C ASP A 87 1.89 24.48 -1.90
N LEU A 88 2.54 23.94 -2.93
CA LEU A 88 3.44 22.80 -2.83
C LEU A 88 4.67 23.06 -1.92
N PRO A 89 5.38 24.20 -2.05
CA PRO A 89 6.45 24.59 -1.13
C PRO A 89 6.04 24.62 0.35
N ASP A 90 4.86 25.16 0.66
CA ASP A 90 4.34 25.23 2.02
C ASP A 90 4.02 23.83 2.56
N LEU A 91 3.35 23.01 1.75
CA LEU A 91 3.07 21.62 2.09
C LEU A 91 4.38 20.87 2.35
N LEU A 92 5.37 20.98 1.47
CA LEU A 92 6.66 20.33 1.64
C LEU A 92 7.38 20.76 2.92
N THR A 93 7.34 22.05 3.23
CA THR A 93 7.91 22.60 4.47
C THR A 93 7.18 22.08 5.70
N ALA A 94 5.84 21.98 5.65
CA ALA A 94 5.03 21.45 6.72
C ALA A 94 5.31 19.97 6.99
N TYR A 95 5.49 19.14 5.95
CA TYR A 95 5.87 17.74 6.09
C TYR A 95 7.29 17.58 6.63
N ARG A 96 8.27 18.34 6.13
CA ARG A 96 9.67 18.27 6.61
C ARG A 96 9.82 18.62 8.09
N LYS A 97 9.08 19.62 8.58
CA LYS A 97 9.08 19.98 10.01
C LYS A 97 8.61 18.83 10.91
N ARG A 98 7.90 17.86 10.35
CA ARG A 98 7.26 16.77 11.08
C ARG A 98 8.00 15.44 10.99
N ASP A 99 9.08 15.37 10.19
CA ASP A 99 9.94 14.19 9.96
C ASP A 99 9.30 12.85 10.36
N ILE A 100 8.45 12.35 9.45
CA ILE A 100 8.14 10.92 9.30
C ILE A 100 9.16 10.33 8.33
#